data_AF-A0A8J8CT30-F1
#
_entry.id   AF-A0A8J8CT30-F1
#
_cell.length_a   1.000
_cell.length_b   1.000
_cell.length_c   1.000
_cell.angle_alpha   90.00
_cell.angle_beta   90.00
_cell.angle_gamma   90.00
#
_symmetry.space_group_name_H-M   'P 1'
#
loop_
_entity.id
_entity.type
_entity.pdbx_description
1 polymer ?
#
loop_
_entity_poly.entity_id
_entity_poly.type
_entity_poly.pdbx_seq_one_letter_code
_entity_poly.pdbx_strand_id
1 'polypeptide(L)'
;MHRIVNADVNEICDRDPIVDRSKRTLQNWVDAAAAQAADETGDDDYRRVSTHDLRRCWANHLLVEENVSPRIVMALGGWSSYDAIEPYLAASIEENINATMASIDL
;
A
#
# COMPACT_ATOMS: atom_id res chain seq x y z
N MET A 1 16.69 -26.53 -12.09
CA MET A 1 16.60 -26.15 -10.66
C MET A 1 17.42 -24.88 -10.46
N HIS A 2 16.85 -23.72 -10.80
CA HIS A 2 17.56 -22.44 -10.78
C HIS A 2 17.20 -21.71 -9.48
N ARG A 3 18.13 -21.72 -8.52
CA ARG A 3 18.02 -20.97 -7.26
C ARG A 3 18.53 -19.57 -7.53
N ILE A 4 17.62 -18.61 -7.72
CA ILE A 4 17.98 -17.19 -7.73
C ILE A 4 18.29 -16.83 -6.29
N VAL A 5 19.56 -16.59 -6.01
CA VAL A 5 20.03 -15.97 -4.77
C VAL A 5 19.84 -14.47 -5.00
N ASN A 6 18.81 -13.87 -4.40
CA ASN A 6 18.74 -12.41 -4.31
C ASN A 6 19.82 -12.00 -3.31
N ALA A 7 20.92 -11.45 -3.82
CA ALA A 7 21.92 -10.78 -3.01
C ALA A 7 21.26 -9.53 -2.42
N ASP A 8 21.19 -9.50 -1.10
CA ASP A 8 20.67 -8.38 -0.34
C ASP A 8 21.54 -7.14 -0.59
N VAL A 9 20.96 -6.11 -1.19
CA VAL A 9 21.68 -4.88 -1.58
C VAL A 9 21.85 -3.94 -0.38
N ASN A 10 21.22 -4.26 0.75
CA ASN A 10 21.43 -3.56 2.01
C ASN A 10 21.74 -4.63 3.07
N GLU A 11 22.87 -4.53 3.79
CA GLU A 11 23.20 -5.42 4.91
C GLU A 11 22.25 -5.22 6.10
N ILE A 12 20.96 -5.47 5.90
CA ILE A 12 19.90 -5.37 6.90
C ILE A 12 19.61 -6.81 7.32
N CYS A 13 19.84 -7.15 8.59
CA CYS A 13 19.44 -8.47 9.07
C CYS A 13 17.91 -8.59 8.99
N ASP A 14 17.35 -9.81 8.80
CA ASP A 14 15.90 -10.07 8.75
C ASP A 14 15.09 -9.47 9.92
N ARG A 15 15.76 -9.11 11.03
CA ARG A 15 15.16 -8.52 12.23
C ARG A 15 15.45 -7.04 12.44
N ASP A 16 16.32 -6.45 11.64
CA ASP A 16 16.63 -5.04 11.75
C ASP A 16 15.47 -4.23 11.15
N PRO A 17 15.03 -3.17 11.83
CA PRO A 17 13.98 -2.33 11.31
C PRO A 17 14.49 -1.64 10.04
N ILE A 18 13.73 -1.79 8.93
CA ILE A 18 14.03 -1.13 7.65
C ILE A 18 14.21 0.39 7.84
N VAL A 19 13.41 0.96 8.75
CA VAL A 19 13.58 2.34 9.20
C VAL A 19 13.98 2.31 10.66
N ASP A 20 15.22 2.68 10.95
CA ASP A 20 15.80 2.73 12.31
C ASP A 20 15.21 3.88 13.14
N ARG A 21 13.89 3.90 13.34
CA ARG A 21 13.18 4.90 14.13
C ARG A 21 12.05 4.26 14.91
N SER A 22 11.68 4.91 16.01
CA SER A 22 10.53 4.47 16.79
C SER A 22 9.24 4.60 15.98
N LYS A 23 8.26 3.75 16.27
CA LYS A 23 6.90 3.86 15.72
C LYS A 23 6.31 5.26 15.89
N ARG A 24 6.52 5.88 17.06
CA ARG A 24 6.04 7.24 17.37
C ARG A 24 6.66 8.28 16.43
N THR A 25 7.95 8.14 16.15
CA THR A 25 8.66 9.06 15.24
C THR A 25 8.07 9.00 13.84
N LEU A 26 7.77 7.80 13.34
CA LEU A 26 7.12 7.64 12.04
C LEU A 26 5.72 8.24 12.02
N GLN A 27 4.93 8.04 13.07
CA GLN A 27 3.60 8.64 13.19
C GLN A 27 3.68 10.16 13.15
N ASN A 28 4.59 10.76 13.93
CA ASN A 28 4.78 12.20 13.95
C ASN A 28 5.22 12.76 12.58
N TRP A 29 6.00 12.01 11.80
CA TRP A 29 6.36 12.42 10.44
C TRP A 29 5.15 12.43 9.51
N VAL A 30 4.28 11.43 9.61
CA VAL A 30 3.03 11.40 8.85
C VAL A 30 2.13 12.56 9.27
N ASP A 31 1.98 12.82 10.56
CA ASP A 31 1.17 13.93 11.08
C ASP A 31 1.69 15.28 10.59
N ALA A 32 3.01 15.47 10.58
CA ALA A 32 3.64 16.68 10.06
C ALA A 32 3.42 16.85 8.56
N ALA A 33 3.59 15.79 7.78
CA ALA A 33 3.34 15.81 6.33
C ALA A 33 1.85 16.07 6.02
N ALA A 34 0.93 15.47 6.79
CA ALA A 34 -0.50 15.69 6.69
C ALA A 34 -0.89 17.16 6.97
N ALA A 35 -0.32 17.75 8.02
CA ALA A 35 -0.52 19.17 8.32
C ALA A 35 0.03 20.08 7.23
N GLN A 36 1.23 19.79 6.72
CA GLN A 36 1.84 20.54 5.63
C GLN A 36 0.99 20.45 4.35
N ALA A 37 0.51 19.26 3.99
CA ALA A 37 -0.36 19.07 2.83
C ALA A 37 -1.65 19.86 2.95
N ALA A 38 -2.26 19.91 4.14
CA ALA A 38 -3.44 20.74 4.40
C ALA A 38 -3.14 22.23 4.19
N ASP A 39 -2.02 22.72 4.71
CA ASP A 39 -1.63 24.13 4.59
C ASP A 39 -1.33 24.52 3.12
N GLU A 40 -0.68 23.63 2.35
CA GLU A 40 -0.30 23.88 0.96
C GLU A 40 -1.48 23.80 -0.02
N THR A 41 -2.40 22.86 0.22
CA THR A 41 -3.56 22.63 -0.67
C THR A 41 -4.80 23.44 -0.27
N GLY A 42 -4.85 23.93 0.97
CA GLY A 42 -6.03 24.56 1.56
C GLY A 42 -7.14 23.56 1.92
N ASP A 43 -6.84 22.26 1.91
CA ASP A 43 -7.80 21.19 2.24
C ASP A 43 -7.50 20.60 3.62
N ASP A 44 -8.34 20.94 4.60
CA ASP A 44 -8.19 20.47 5.98
C ASP A 44 -8.43 18.96 6.15
N ASP A 45 -8.98 18.27 5.15
CA ASP A 45 -9.18 16.82 5.21
C ASP A 45 -7.84 16.07 5.28
N TYR A 46 -6.76 16.64 4.72
CA TYR A 46 -5.41 16.08 4.84
C TYR A 46 -4.96 15.94 6.30
N ARG A 47 -5.43 16.79 7.22
CA ARG A 47 -5.08 16.70 8.65
C ARG A 47 -5.59 15.42 9.32
N ARG A 48 -6.52 14.69 8.69
CA ARG A 48 -7.04 13.41 9.21
C ARG A 48 -6.25 12.21 8.69
N VAL A 49 -5.34 12.42 7.74
CA VAL A 49 -4.53 11.34 7.16
C VAL A 49 -3.59 10.76 8.22
N SER A 50 -3.59 9.43 8.32
CA SER A 50 -2.76 8.68 9.25
C SER A 50 -1.90 7.64 8.54
N THR A 51 -0.96 7.01 9.26
CA THR A 51 -0.17 5.87 8.75
C THR A 51 -1.07 4.73 8.25
N HIS A 52 -2.25 4.58 8.82
CA HIS A 52 -3.21 3.56 8.39
C HIS A 52 -3.74 3.88 6.99
N ASP A 53 -4.04 5.14 6.69
CA ASP A 53 -4.55 5.56 5.40
C ASP A 53 -3.49 5.42 4.30
N LEU A 54 -2.21 5.64 4.64
CA LEU A 54 -1.10 5.33 3.73
C LEU A 54 -1.07 3.84 3.36
N ARG A 55 -1.25 2.95 4.34
CA ARG A 55 -1.33 1.49 4.07
C ARG A 55 -2.55 1.15 3.20
N ARG A 56 -3.69 1.81 3.41
CA ARG A 56 -4.90 1.62 2.59
C ARG A 56 -4.67 2.08 1.15
N CYS A 57 -4.12 3.27 0.97
CA CYS A 57 -3.80 3.83 -0.34
C CYS A 57 -2.84 2.93 -1.12
N TRP A 58 -1.78 2.45 -0.46
CA TRP A 58 -0.83 1.49 -1.06
C TRP A 58 -1.52 0.19 -1.51
N ALA A 59 -2.43 -0.36 -0.70
CA ALA A 59 -3.21 -1.54 -1.07
C ALA A 59 -4.08 -1.28 -2.29
N ASN A 60 -4.78 -0.15 -2.29
CA ASN A 60 -5.70 0.25 -3.35
C ASN A 60 -4.97 0.43 -4.68
N HIS A 61 -3.87 1.20 -4.68
CA HIS A 61 -3.05 1.42 -5.87
C HIS A 61 -2.56 0.10 -6.47
N LEU A 62 -2.03 -0.83 -5.64
CA LEU A 62 -1.56 -2.11 -6.16
C LEU A 62 -2.67 -3.01 -6.69
N LEU A 63 -3.84 -3.03 -6.04
CA LEU A 63 -4.94 -3.92 -6.43
C LEU A 63 -5.76 -3.38 -7.61
N VAL A 64 -6.03 -2.08 -7.61
CA VAL A 64 -6.94 -1.43 -8.55
C VAL A 64 -6.17 -0.93 -9.76
N GLU A 65 -5.12 -0.13 -9.54
CA GLU A 65 -4.42 0.58 -10.61
C GLU A 65 -3.37 -0.31 -11.27
N GLU A 66 -2.60 -1.07 -10.48
CA GLU A 66 -1.52 -1.94 -10.98
C GLU A 66 -1.96 -3.41 -11.18
N ASN A 67 -3.21 -3.75 -10.81
CA ASN A 67 -3.80 -5.08 -10.97
C ASN A 67 -2.93 -6.24 -10.41
N VAL A 68 -2.20 -5.98 -9.32
CA VAL A 68 -1.34 -6.96 -8.66
C VAL A 68 -2.19 -8.01 -7.95
N SER A 69 -1.76 -9.28 -8.01
CA SER A 69 -2.48 -10.37 -7.36
C SER A 69 -2.72 -10.09 -5.87
N PRO A 70 -3.97 -10.26 -5.37
CA PRO A 70 -4.31 -10.10 -3.96
C PRO A 70 -3.40 -10.87 -3.00
N ARG A 71 -2.95 -12.08 -3.40
CA ARG A 71 -2.04 -12.88 -2.57
C ARG A 71 -0.66 -12.23 -2.37
N ILE A 72 -0.16 -11.53 -3.38
CA ILE A 72 1.12 -10.81 -3.29
C ILE A 72 0.96 -9.60 -2.38
N VAL A 73 -0.11 -8.82 -2.58
CA VAL A 73 -0.42 -7.65 -1.74
C VAL A 73 -0.62 -8.06 -0.27
N MET A 74 -1.29 -9.18 -0.01
CA MET A 74 -1.44 -9.77 1.33
C MET A 74 -0.10 -10.13 1.97
N ALA A 75 0.78 -10.82 1.23
CA ALA A 75 2.08 -11.26 1.72
C ALA A 75 3.01 -10.08 2.05
N LEU A 76 3.07 -9.07 1.19
CA LEU A 76 3.93 -7.89 1.37
C LEU A 76 3.34 -6.90 2.41
N GLY A 77 2.02 -6.74 2.42
CA GLY A 77 1.33 -5.80 3.30
C GLY A 77 1.03 -6.34 4.69
N GLY A 78 1.40 -7.59 4.99
CA GLY A 78 1.20 -8.19 6.31
C GLY A 78 -0.27 -8.40 6.68
N TRP A 79 -1.13 -8.73 5.70
CA TRP A 79 -2.52 -9.13 5.99
C TRP A 79 -2.59 -10.63 6.19
N SER A 80 -3.06 -11.05 7.37
CA SER A 80 -3.19 -12.47 7.74
C SER A 80 -4.54 -13.08 7.38
N SER A 81 -5.52 -12.27 6.96
CA SER A 81 -6.87 -12.73 6.57
C SER A 81 -7.36 -12.00 5.33
N TYR A 82 -8.14 -12.71 4.52
CA TYR A 82 -8.81 -12.18 3.34
C TYR A 82 -9.88 -11.13 3.71
N ASP A 83 -10.58 -11.31 4.83
CA ASP A 83 -11.59 -10.36 5.32
C ASP A 83 -11.01 -8.96 5.58
N ALA A 84 -9.71 -8.89 5.88
CA ALA A 84 -9.03 -7.64 6.16
C ALA A 84 -8.66 -6.83 4.89
N ILE A 85 -8.66 -7.48 3.72
CA ILE A 85 -8.35 -6.88 2.43
C ILE A 85 -9.57 -6.81 1.50
N GLU A 86 -10.63 -7.57 1.80
CA GLU A 86 -11.89 -7.62 1.04
C GLU A 86 -12.44 -6.25 0.63
N PRO A 87 -12.46 -5.20 1.48
CA PRO A 87 -12.99 -3.89 1.08
C PRO A 87 -12.28 -3.27 -0.14
N TYR A 88 -11.01 -3.60 -0.37
CA TYR A 88 -10.22 -3.07 -1.50
C TYR A 88 -10.34 -3.95 -2.75
N LEU A 89 -10.73 -5.22 -2.58
CA LEU A 89 -10.92 -6.15 -3.68
C LEU A 89 -12.22 -5.86 -4.43
N ALA A 90 -13.29 -5.50 -3.73
CA ALA A 90 -14.56 -5.14 -4.36
C ALA A 90 -14.40 -3.98 -5.36
N ALA A 91 -13.64 -2.94 -4.98
CA ALA A 91 -13.35 -1.79 -5.83
C ALA A 91 -12.50 -2.17 -7.07
N SER A 92 -11.44 -2.98 -6.88
CA SER A 92 -10.60 -3.47 -7.97
C SER A 92 -11.38 -4.30 -8.99
N ILE A 93 -12.29 -5.18 -8.53
CA ILE A 93 -13.06 -6.05 -9.40
C ILE A 93 -13.96 -5.24 -10.35
N GLU A 94 -14.61 -4.17 -9.88
CA GLU A 94 -15.49 -3.35 -10.73
C GLU A 94 -14.72 -2.65 -11.87
N GLU A 95 -13.61 -1.97 -11.56
CA GLU A 95 -12.79 -1.31 -12.58
C GLU A 95 -12.14 -2.32 -13.53
N ASN A 96 -11.63 -3.43 -13.00
CA ASN A 96 -10.96 -4.44 -13.78
C ASN A 96 -11.93 -5.19 -14.71
N ILE A 97 -13.17 -5.43 -14.29
CA ILE A 97 -14.23 -5.97 -15.17
C ILE A 97 -14.50 -5.00 -16.32
N ASN A 98 -14.67 -3.71 -16.02
CA ASN A 98 -14.95 -2.72 -17.05
C ASN A 98 -13.80 -2.59 -18.06
N ALA A 99 -12.56 -2.54 -17.58
CA ALA A 99 -11.36 -2.48 -18.42
C ALA A 99 -11.16 -3.77 -19.23
N THR A 100 -11.33 -4.94 -18.59
CA THR A 100 -11.22 -6.24 -19.25
C THR A 100 -12.30 -6.40 -20.33
N MET A 101 -13.57 -6.08 -20.03
CA MET A 101 -14.66 -6.12 -21.01
C MET A 101 -14.44 -5.15 -22.17
N ALA A 102 -13.90 -3.96 -21.92
CA ALA A 102 -13.55 -3.01 -22.98
C ALA A 102 -12.34 -3.47 -23.82
N SER A 103 -11.43 -4.26 -23.24
CA SER A 103 -10.27 -4.81 -23.96
C SER A 103 -10.59 -6.06 -24.77
N ILE A 104 -11.67 -6.77 -24.42
CA ILE A 104 -12.20 -7.90 -25.18
C ILE A 104 -13.23 -7.33 -26.18
N ASP A 105 -12.74 -6.65 -27.21
CA ASP A 105 -13.55 -6.41 -28.41
C ASP A 105 -13.77 -7.76 -29.11
N LEU A 106 -15.03 -8.18 -29.21
CA LEU A 106 -15.51 -9.32 -30.02
C LEU A 106 -16.08 -8.83 -31.35
#